data_AF-A0A1Z5HSP7-F1
#
_entry.id   AF-A0A1Z5HSP7-F1
#
_cell.length_a   1.000
_cell.length_b   1.000
_cell.length_c   1.000
_cell.angle_alpha   90.00
_cell.angle_beta   90.00
_cell.angle_gamma   90.00
#
_symmetry.space_group_name_H-M   'P 1'
#
loop_
_entity.id
_entity.type
_entity.pdbx_description
1 polymer ?
#
loop_
_entity_poly.entity_id
_entity_poly.type
_entity_poly.pdbx_seq_one_letter_code
_entity_poly.pdbx_strand_id
1 'polypeptide(L)' 'MKKMLEWKTWKALHKALRRRGYKGEFEKISMRRWRNSASPLISMALPNTWFDEIGLINLERYEVGILHRYYES' A
#
# COMPACT_ATOMS: atom_id res chain seq x y z
N MET A 1 3.78 0.95 7.27
CA MET A 1 3.13 0.19 6.19
C MET A 1 3.33 -1.29 6.45
N LYS A 2 2.28 -2.08 6.73
CA LYS A 2 2.43 -3.49 7.13
C LYS A 2 3.19 -4.32 6.09
N LYS A 3 2.81 -4.19 4.82
CA LYS A 3 3.41 -5.00 3.73
C LYS A 3 4.91 -4.78 3.55
N MET A 4 5.37 -3.54 3.69
CA MET A 4 6.80 -3.22 3.62
C MET A 4 7.60 -3.89 4.75
N LEU A 5 7.04 -3.94 5.96
CA LEU A 5 7.68 -4.60 7.10
C LEU A 5 7.82 -6.12 6.87
N GLU A 6 6.82 -6.76 6.27
CA GLU A 6 6.87 -8.18 5.90
C GLU A 6 7.97 -8.48 4.86
N TRP A 7 8.18 -7.56 3.91
CA TRP A 7 9.19 -7.72 2.86
C TRP A 7 10.63 -7.66 3.37
N LYS A 8 10.87 -6.99 4.51
CA LYS A 8 12.16 -6.83 5.21
C LYS A 8 13.28 -6.14 4.42
N THR A 9 13.40 -6.42 3.12
CA THR A 9 14.45 -5.97 2.20
C THR A 9 13.87 -5.58 0.84
N TRP A 10 14.60 -4.76 0.09
CA TRP A 10 14.24 -4.31 -1.26
C TRP A 10 14.08 -5.45 -2.27
N LYS A 11 14.71 -6.61 -2.04
CA LYS A 11 14.62 -7.77 -2.94
C LYS A 11 13.18 -8.26 -3.11
N ALA A 12 12.40 -8.26 -2.02
CA ALA A 12 11.01 -8.68 -2.06
C ALA A 12 10.11 -7.66 -2.78
N LEU A 13 10.40 -6.36 -2.66
CA LEU A 13 9.76 -5.31 -3.47
C LEU A 13 10.04 -5.53 -4.96
N HIS A 14 11.30 -5.71 -5.33
CA HIS A 14 11.67 -5.96 -6.73
C HIS A 14 10.97 -7.21 -7.27
N LYS A 15 10.90 -8.28 -6.47
CA LYS A 15 10.15 -9.50 -6.82
C LYS A 15 8.66 -9.21 -7.04
N ALA A 16 8.03 -8.38 -6.20
CA ALA A 16 6.64 -7.98 -6.37
C ALA A 16 6.42 -7.16 -7.67
N LEU A 17 7.33 -6.24 -7.98
CA LEU A 17 7.31 -5.48 -9.24
C LEU A 17 7.46 -6.40 -10.46
N ARG A 18 8.39 -7.37 -10.42
CA ARG A 18 8.56 -8.35 -11.49
C ARG A 18 7.32 -9.23 -11.70
N ARG A 19 6.66 -9.67 -10.62
CA ARG A 19 5.42 -10.44 -10.68
C ARG A 19 4.28 -9.71 -11.37
N ARG A 20 4.33 -8.38 -11.40
CA ARG A 20 3.36 -7.52 -12.10
C ARG A 20 3.76 -7.16 -13.52
N GLY A 21 4.87 -7.71 -14.00
CA GLY A 21 5.35 -7.47 -15.36
C GLY A 21 6.21 -6.22 -15.52
N TYR A 22 6.53 -5.49 -14.45
CA TYR A 22 7.41 -4.32 -14.55
C TYR A 22 8.85 -4.73 -14.88
N LYS A 23 9.41 -4.10 -15.91
CA LYS A 23 10.77 -4.33 -16.43
C LYS A 23 11.67 -3.13 -16.13
N GLY A 24 13.00 -3.31 -16.24
CA GLY A 24 13.99 -2.26 -15.97
C GLY A 24 14.66 -2.35 -14.60
N GLU A 25 15.58 -1.43 -14.33
CA GLU A 25 16.28 -1.31 -13.05
C GLU A 25 15.41 -0.58 -12.02
N PHE A 26 15.41 -1.07 -10.78
CA PHE A 26 14.64 -0.49 -9.70
C PHE A 26 15.57 -0.01 -8.59
N GLU A 27 15.31 1.19 -8.07
CA GLU A 27 16.09 1.71 -6.96
C GLU A 27 15.95 0.83 -5.70
N LYS A 28 17.04 0.75 -4.94
CA LYS A 28 17.07 0.03 -3.66
C LYS A 28 16.62 0.98 -2.56
N ILE A 29 15.35 0.88 -2.19
CA ILE A 29 14.78 1.67 -1.09
C ILE A 29 14.67 0.84 0.20
N SER A 30 14.84 1.50 1.35
CA SER A 30 14.66 0.87 2.66
C SER A 30 13.19 0.55 2.92
N MET A 31 12.88 -0.69 3.30
CA MET A 31 11.52 -1.12 3.65
C MET A 31 11.08 -0.67 5.06
N ARG A 32 12.01 -0.17 5.89
CA ARG A 32 11.73 0.21 7.29
C ARG A 32 11.40 1.69 7.46
N ARG A 33 11.82 2.55 6.54
CA ARG A 33 11.60 4.01 6.63
C ARG A 33 10.19 4.35 6.18
N TRP A 34 9.42 5.03 7.04
CA TRP A 34 8.05 5.45 6.73
C TRP A 34 7.98 6.32 5.47
N ARG A 35 8.90 7.28 5.29
CA ARG A 35 8.96 8.15 4.10
C ARG A 35 8.93 7.38 2.77
N ASN A 36 9.43 6.14 2.74
CA ASN A 36 9.46 5.34 1.53
C ASN A 36 8.10 4.70 1.18
N SER A 37 7.10 4.75 2.06
CA SER A 37 5.74 4.28 1.72
C SER A 37 5.09 5.10 0.61
N ALA A 38 5.48 6.38 0.48
CA ALA A 38 5.05 7.28 -0.58
C ALA A 38 5.93 7.19 -1.86
N SER A 39 6.86 6.24 -1.93
CA SER A 39 7.71 6.07 -3.11
C SER A 39 6.90 5.52 -4.29
N PRO A 40 7.15 5.99 -5.54
CA PRO A 40 6.51 5.46 -6.74
C PRO A 40 6.65 3.93 -6.87
N LEU A 41 7.80 3.36 -6.48
CA LEU A 41 8.02 1.91 -6.53
C LEU A 41 7.07 1.14 -5.61
N ILE A 42 6.74 1.69 -4.45
CA ILE A 42 5.77 1.07 -3.54
C ILE A 42 4.36 1.17 -4.12
N SER A 43 3.96 2.32 -4.63
CA SER A 43 2.64 2.50 -5.27
C SER A 43 2.46 1.60 -6.50
N MET A 44 3.52 1.40 -7.30
CA MET A 44 3.52 0.45 -8.41
C MET A 44 3.44 -1.01 -7.95
N ALA A 45 4.05 -1.34 -6.81
CA ALA A 45 4.02 -2.69 -6.23
C ALA A 45 2.76 -2.99 -5.40
N LEU A 46 2.04 -1.95 -4.93
CA LEU A 46 0.84 -2.00 -4.09
C LEU A 46 -0.14 -0.88 -4.53
N PRO A 47 -0.96 -1.07 -5.58
CA PRO A 47 -1.94 -0.12 -6.07
C PRO A 47 -3.19 -0.25 -5.19
N ASN A 48 -4.13 0.66 -5.38
CA ASN A 48 -5.41 0.60 -4.68
C ASN A 48 -6.14 -0.74 -4.91
N THR A 49 -6.05 -1.31 -6.12
CA THR A 49 -6.64 -2.62 -6.44
C THR A 49 -6.13 -3.76 -5.55
N TRP A 50 -4.87 -3.74 -5.13
CA TRP A 50 -4.33 -4.76 -4.23
C TRP A 50 -4.92 -4.64 -2.82
N PHE A 51 -5.22 -3.43 -2.38
CA PHE A 51 -5.89 -3.21 -1.09
C PHE A 51 -7.32 -3.73 -1.13
N ASP A 52 -8.01 -3.53 -2.25
CA ASP A 52 -9.35 -4.11 -2.47
C ASP A 52 -9.30 -5.64 -2.44
N GLU A 53 -8.31 -6.25 -3.12
CA GLU A 53 -8.12 -7.72 -3.16
C GLU A 53 -7.88 -8.35 -1.77
N ILE A 54 -7.23 -7.63 -0.85
CA ILE A 54 -7.00 -8.13 0.52
C ILE A 54 -8.16 -7.79 1.48
N GLY A 55 -9.23 -7.18 0.99
CA GLY A 55 -10.40 -6.79 1.77
C GLY A 55 -10.20 -5.54 2.63
N LEU A 56 -9.28 -4.65 2.27
CA LEU A 56 -9.20 -3.34 2.92
C LEU A 56 -10.39 -2.47 2.49
N ILE A 57 -11.18 -2.02 3.46
CA ILE A 57 -12.34 -1.17 3.21
C ILE A 57 -11.88 0.25 2.87
N ASN A 58 -12.33 0.77 1.74
CA ASN A 58 -12.14 2.17 1.38
C ASN A 58 -13.17 3.06 2.09
N LEU A 59 -12.72 3.81 3.11
CA LEU A 59 -13.57 4.68 3.92
C LEU A 59 -14.22 5.84 3.14
N GLU A 60 -13.65 6.27 2.02
CA GLU A 60 -14.24 7.34 1.19
C GLU A 60 -15.53 6.87 0.50
N ARG A 61 -15.64 5.57 0.22
CA ARG A 61 -16.77 4.96 -0.50
C ARG A 61 -17.67 4.15 0.42
N TYR A 62 -17.26 3.96 1.67
CA TYR A 62 -17.97 3.10 2.60
C TYR A 62 -19.17 3.84 3.17
N GLU A 63 -20.35 3.48 2.71
CA GLU A 63 -21.61 3.98 3.26
C GLU A 63 -21.84 3.35 4.63
N VAL A 64 -21.76 4.18 5.68
CA VAL A 64 -22.20 3.82 7.03
C VAL A 64 -23.55 4.45 7.30
N GLY A 65 -24.42 3.74 8.01
CA GLY A 65 -25.61 4.35 8.61
C GLY A 65 -25.18 5.48 9.54
N ILE A 66 -25.92 6.59 9.52
CA ILE A 66 -25.65 7.75 10.38
C ILE A 66 -25.57 7.28 11.83
N LEU A 67 -24.43 7.54 12.49
CA LEU A 67 -24.31 7.30 13.92
C LEU A 67 -25.32 8.22 14.62
N HIS A 68 -26.25 7.66 15.42
CA HIS A 68 -27.30 8.39 16.13
C HIS A 68 -26.76 9.62 16.91
N ARG A 69 -25.47 9.65 17.26
CA ARG A 69 -24.86 10.59 18.21
C ARG A 69 -23.70 11.39 17.60
N TYR A 70 -23.93 12.06 16.47
CA TYR A 70 -23.04 13.13 16.04
C TYR A 70 -23.39 14.41 16.83
N TYR A 71 -22.50 14.83 17.73
CA TYR A 71 -22.53 16.18 18.30
C TYR A 71 -21.38 16.95 17.64
N GLU A 72 -21.69 18.03 16.94
CA GLU A 72 -20.68 19.00 16.53
C GLU A 72 -20.08 19.64 17.80
N SER A 73 -18.76 19.61 17.90
CA SER A 73 -17.97 20.30 18.91
C SER A 73 -17.52 21.66 18.41
#